data_AF-A0A225WKX5-F1
#
_entry.id   AF-A0A225WKX5-F1
#
_cell.length_a   1.000
_cell.length_b   1.000
_cell.length_c   1.000
_cell.angle_alpha   90.00
_cell.angle_beta   90.00
_cell.angle_gamma   90.00
#
_symmetry.space_group_name_H-M   'P 1'
#
loop_
_entity.id
_entity.type
_entity.pdbx_description
1 polymer ?
#
loop_
_entity_poly.entity_id
_entity_poly.type
_entity_poly.pdbx_seq_one_letter_code
_entity_poly.pdbx_strand_id
1 'polypeptide(L)'
;MDRWAEAGKSDDFVKKQLKLRGLSGDALKAHKNYNYFERFEGRRDVIRLERWMTTEASTYSVWTQQGLGYINTWDDLKKAMDTDAFKLYMSYGKYFDTIAHLNMAIKPVPVIGSDASWMEKVVRILSWKHTDKPEEYVMKILGFDKFSLETLQANKHGETFLLFWLLKNERVDRLYMKELLEKLVEFEKLSPAEMTKLKNKDSLETAQENTKTLLKKLLGLNDLSKEEMVLHDKYHTYKYLSGLIKRQTIDKHISILMERLTPRY
;
A
#
# COMPACT_ATOMS: atom_id res chain seq x y z
N MET A 1 28.54 11.59 -13.91
CA MET A 1 27.30 10.79 -13.82
C MET A 1 26.13 11.69 -13.53
N ASP A 2 26.19 12.49 -12.47
CA ASP A 2 25.06 13.33 -12.02
C ASP A 2 24.56 14.31 -13.10
N ARG A 3 25.46 15.05 -13.75
CA ARG A 3 25.11 15.91 -14.91
C ARG A 3 24.43 15.17 -16.07
N TRP A 4 24.80 13.91 -16.31
CA TRP A 4 24.16 13.12 -17.38
C TRP A 4 22.77 12.66 -16.98
N ALA A 5 22.57 12.31 -15.71
CA ALA A 5 21.25 11.97 -15.17
C ALA A 5 20.31 13.19 -15.18
N GLU A 6 20.81 14.34 -14.75
CA GLU A 6 20.10 15.63 -14.77
C GLU A 6 19.73 16.06 -16.20
N ALA A 7 20.65 15.85 -17.15
CA ALA A 7 20.40 16.10 -18.57
C ALA A 7 19.56 15.00 -19.25
N GLY A 8 19.01 14.03 -18.51
CA GLY A 8 18.11 13.00 -19.04
C GLY A 8 18.73 12.09 -20.11
N LYS A 9 20.04 11.81 -20.04
CA LYS A 9 20.70 10.93 -21.02
C LYS A 9 20.16 9.49 -20.97
N SER A 10 20.20 8.78 -22.10
CA SER A 10 19.74 7.39 -22.20
C SER A 10 20.81 6.39 -21.74
N ASP A 11 20.38 5.17 -21.39
CA ASP A 11 21.31 4.09 -21.04
C ASP A 11 22.27 3.78 -22.18
N ASP A 12 21.78 3.76 -23.42
CA ASP A 12 22.61 3.48 -24.59
C ASP A 12 23.69 4.57 -24.79
N PHE A 13 23.35 5.84 -24.56
CA PHE A 13 24.31 6.94 -24.58
C PHE A 13 25.40 6.73 -23.51
N VAL A 14 25.00 6.49 -22.26
CA VAL A 14 25.95 6.37 -21.14
C VAL A 14 26.80 5.10 -21.29
N LYS A 15 26.19 3.96 -21.65
CA LYS A 15 26.92 2.72 -21.94
C LYS A 15 27.91 2.90 -23.08
N LYS A 16 27.56 3.64 -24.14
CA LYS A 16 28.50 3.98 -25.21
C LYS A 16 29.69 4.78 -24.67
N GLN A 17 29.45 5.85 -23.91
CA GLN A 17 30.53 6.68 -23.35
C GLN A 17 31.42 5.92 -22.36
N LEU A 18 30.85 4.99 -21.60
CA LEU A 18 31.56 4.17 -20.64
C LEU A 18 32.21 2.92 -21.23
N LYS A 19 32.09 2.72 -22.56
CA LYS A 19 32.59 1.54 -23.29
C LYS A 19 31.98 0.23 -22.78
N LEU A 20 30.71 0.26 -22.39
CA LEU A 20 29.91 -0.88 -21.92
C LEU A 20 28.97 -1.45 -22.99
N ARG A 21 28.95 -0.84 -24.19
CA ARG A 21 28.05 -1.26 -25.26
C ARG A 21 28.38 -2.68 -25.72
N GLY A 22 27.36 -3.51 -25.86
CA GLY A 22 27.50 -4.94 -26.21
C GLY A 22 27.82 -5.86 -25.03
N LEU A 23 28.06 -5.32 -23.83
CA LEU A 23 28.20 -6.12 -22.61
C LEU A 23 26.83 -6.34 -21.95
N SER A 24 26.62 -7.54 -21.41
CA SER A 24 25.42 -7.91 -20.64
C SER A 24 25.77 -8.89 -19.51
N GLY A 25 24.84 -9.08 -18.58
CA GLY A 25 24.99 -10.06 -17.48
C GLY A 25 26.28 -9.82 -16.69
N ASP A 26 27.00 -10.91 -16.41
CA ASP A 26 28.21 -10.88 -15.59
C ASP A 26 29.36 -10.12 -16.27
N ALA A 27 29.46 -10.18 -17.60
CA ALA A 27 30.48 -9.45 -18.36
C ALA A 27 30.32 -7.92 -18.22
N LEU A 28 29.07 -7.44 -18.18
CA LEU A 28 28.79 -6.03 -17.90
C LEU A 28 29.19 -5.66 -16.47
N LYS A 29 28.78 -6.46 -15.49
CA LYS A 29 29.02 -6.21 -14.06
C LYS A 29 30.50 -6.26 -13.68
N ALA A 30 31.28 -7.12 -14.32
CA ALA A 30 32.72 -7.26 -14.10
C ALA A 30 33.55 -6.12 -14.73
N HIS A 31 32.97 -5.30 -15.61
CA HIS A 31 33.70 -4.24 -16.28
C HIS A 31 34.03 -3.09 -15.33
N LYS A 32 35.27 -2.61 -15.33
CA LYS A 32 35.78 -1.55 -14.43
C LYS A 32 34.99 -0.23 -14.43
N ASN A 33 34.23 0.04 -15.49
CA ASN A 33 33.40 1.25 -15.61
C ASN A 33 31.93 1.03 -15.22
N TYR A 34 31.54 -0.19 -14.84
CA TYR A 34 30.15 -0.52 -14.50
C TYR A 34 29.63 0.27 -13.31
N ASN A 35 30.47 0.47 -12.29
CA ASN A 35 30.15 1.30 -11.11
C ASN A 35 29.70 2.73 -11.47
N TYR A 36 30.25 3.32 -12.54
CA TYR A 36 29.82 4.63 -13.01
C TYR A 36 28.44 4.59 -13.69
N PHE A 37 28.15 3.51 -14.41
CA PHE A 37 26.84 3.29 -15.00
C PHE A 37 25.78 3.11 -13.90
N GLU A 38 26.08 2.29 -12.90
CA GLU A 38 25.23 2.06 -11.72
C GLU A 38 24.97 3.37 -10.94
N ARG A 39 26.00 4.20 -10.72
CA ARG A 39 25.82 5.53 -10.11
C ARG A 39 24.93 6.44 -10.95
N PHE A 40 25.06 6.39 -12.28
CA PHE A 40 24.20 7.16 -13.18
C PHE A 40 22.74 6.71 -13.06
N GLU A 41 22.48 5.40 -13.07
CA GLU A 41 21.12 4.84 -12.92
C GLU A 41 20.52 5.23 -11.56
N GLY A 42 21.27 5.07 -10.47
CA GLY A 42 20.80 5.46 -9.14
C GLY A 42 20.47 6.96 -9.03
N ARG A 43 21.31 7.84 -9.60
CA ARG A 43 21.02 9.29 -9.61
C ARG A 43 19.83 9.63 -10.48
N ARG A 44 19.66 8.95 -11.62
CA ARG A 44 18.48 9.14 -12.49
C ARG A 44 17.20 8.77 -11.77
N ASP A 45 17.20 7.67 -11.02
CA ASP A 45 16.02 7.26 -10.26
C ASP A 45 15.69 8.25 -9.15
N VAL A 46 16.69 8.74 -8.39
CA VAL A 46 16.47 9.83 -7.41
C VAL A 46 15.81 11.05 -8.06
N ILE A 47 16.29 11.51 -9.21
CA ILE A 47 15.71 12.66 -9.93
C ILE A 47 14.26 12.39 -10.36
N ARG A 48 13.94 11.16 -10.76
CA ARG A 48 12.55 10.77 -11.09
C ARG A 48 11.65 10.84 -9.86
N LEU A 49 12.12 10.32 -8.72
CA LEU A 49 11.40 10.38 -7.44
C LEU A 49 11.15 11.82 -7.00
N GLU A 50 12.18 12.67 -7.03
CA GLU A 50 12.10 14.09 -6.69
C GLU A 50 11.11 14.84 -7.60
N ARG A 51 11.14 14.55 -8.91
CA ARG A 51 10.20 15.14 -9.87
C ARG A 51 8.76 14.76 -9.54
N TRP A 52 8.47 13.47 -9.34
CA TRP A 52 7.12 13.02 -9.00
C TRP A 52 6.61 13.62 -7.70
N MET A 53 7.48 13.81 -6.70
CA MET A 53 7.09 14.50 -5.47
C MET A 53 6.84 15.99 -5.68
N THR A 54 7.65 16.65 -6.49
CA THR A 54 7.51 18.09 -6.77
C THR A 54 6.26 18.40 -7.58
N THR A 55 5.87 17.50 -8.48
CA THR A 55 4.63 17.61 -9.26
C THR A 55 3.43 16.99 -8.55
N GLU A 56 3.58 16.60 -7.28
CA GLU A 56 2.52 15.98 -6.46
C GLU A 56 1.81 14.82 -7.18
N ALA A 57 2.58 13.97 -7.89
CA ALA A 57 2.03 12.83 -8.59
C ALA A 57 1.33 11.89 -7.60
N SER A 58 0.17 11.35 -7.97
CA SER A 58 -0.44 10.29 -7.18
C SER A 58 0.37 9.00 -7.34
N THR A 59 0.28 8.09 -6.37
CA THR A 59 0.91 6.77 -6.56
C THR A 59 0.30 6.04 -7.76
N TYR A 60 -1.00 6.22 -8.02
CA TYR A 60 -1.65 5.62 -9.20
C TYR A 60 -1.10 6.15 -10.53
N SER A 61 -0.84 7.46 -10.63
CA SER A 61 -0.25 8.02 -11.85
C SER A 61 1.17 7.52 -12.07
N VAL A 62 1.96 7.35 -11.01
CA VAL A 62 3.29 6.74 -11.11
C VAL A 62 3.21 5.25 -11.47
N TRP A 63 2.28 4.51 -10.85
CA TRP A 63 2.01 3.09 -11.16
C TRP A 63 1.73 2.87 -12.64
N THR A 64 0.80 3.66 -13.20
CA THR A 64 0.43 3.59 -14.61
C THR A 64 1.55 4.07 -15.53
N GLN A 65 2.26 5.14 -15.17
CA GLN A 65 3.41 5.65 -15.93
C GLN A 65 4.56 4.63 -16.01
N GLN A 66 4.76 3.80 -14.97
CA GLN A 66 5.73 2.70 -14.99
C GLN A 66 5.25 1.48 -15.82
N GLY A 67 4.09 1.58 -16.47
CA GLY A 67 3.49 0.49 -17.23
C GLY A 67 2.85 -0.56 -16.32
N LEU A 68 2.78 -0.39 -15.01
CA LEU A 68 2.26 -1.42 -14.10
C LEU A 68 0.71 -1.47 -14.09
N GLY A 69 0.05 -0.57 -14.80
CA GLY A 69 -1.41 -0.47 -14.89
C GLY A 69 -2.11 -1.71 -15.45
N TYR A 70 -1.41 -2.60 -16.17
CA TYR A 70 -1.98 -3.86 -16.70
C TYR A 70 -1.93 -5.01 -15.69
N ILE A 71 -1.25 -4.86 -14.54
CA ILE A 71 -1.15 -5.91 -13.53
C ILE A 71 -2.51 -6.06 -12.86
N ASN A 72 -3.17 -7.18 -13.12
CA ASN A 72 -4.53 -7.46 -12.64
C ASN A 72 -4.65 -8.76 -11.86
N THR A 73 -3.61 -9.60 -11.84
CA THR A 73 -3.59 -10.88 -11.13
C THR A 73 -2.40 -10.98 -10.18
N TRP A 74 -2.50 -11.91 -9.22
CA TRP A 74 -1.39 -12.24 -8.32
C TRP A 74 -0.15 -12.74 -9.07
N ASP A 75 -0.34 -13.48 -10.17
CA ASP A 75 0.78 -14.02 -10.96
C ASP A 75 1.46 -12.92 -11.78
N ASP A 76 0.70 -11.96 -12.32
CA ASP A 76 1.27 -10.77 -12.96
C ASP A 76 2.10 -9.98 -11.95
N LEU A 77 1.56 -9.80 -10.74
CA LEU A 77 2.25 -9.09 -9.68
C LEU A 77 3.55 -9.81 -9.30
N LYS A 78 3.52 -11.12 -9.06
CA LYS A 78 4.71 -11.94 -8.76
C LYS A 78 5.80 -11.79 -9.83
N LYS A 79 5.43 -11.83 -11.11
CA LYS A 79 6.37 -11.65 -12.23
C LYS A 79 6.95 -10.24 -12.26
N ALA A 80 6.13 -9.24 -11.96
CA ALA A 80 6.54 -7.84 -11.99
C ALA A 80 7.49 -7.45 -10.83
N MET A 81 7.44 -8.13 -9.68
CA MET A 81 8.18 -7.74 -8.47
C MET A 81 9.69 -7.59 -8.67
N ASP A 82 10.28 -8.38 -9.57
CA ASP A 82 11.73 -8.35 -9.81
C ASP A 82 12.15 -7.31 -10.88
N THR A 83 11.18 -6.67 -11.54
CA THR A 83 11.42 -5.66 -12.57
C THR A 83 11.87 -4.33 -11.98
N ASP A 84 12.66 -3.57 -12.73
CA ASP A 84 13.14 -2.25 -12.30
C ASP A 84 11.99 -1.24 -12.19
N ALA A 85 10.97 -1.35 -13.06
CA ALA A 85 9.75 -0.55 -12.99
C ALA A 85 9.02 -0.72 -11.65
N PHE A 86 8.88 -1.96 -11.18
CA PHE A 86 8.26 -2.24 -9.88
C PHE A 86 9.10 -1.73 -8.70
N LYS A 87 10.43 -1.94 -8.74
CA LYS A 87 11.34 -1.44 -7.68
C LYS A 87 11.33 0.09 -7.60
N LEU A 88 11.26 0.77 -8.74
CA LEU A 88 11.16 2.23 -8.81
C LEU A 88 9.82 2.71 -8.24
N TYR A 89 8.70 2.05 -8.59
CA TYR A 89 7.41 2.33 -7.99
C TYR A 89 7.41 2.13 -6.46
N MET A 90 7.97 1.03 -5.97
CA MET A 90 8.11 0.76 -4.53
C MET A 90 8.92 1.83 -3.81
N SER A 91 10.02 2.28 -4.44
CA SER A 91 10.85 3.36 -3.90
C SER A 91 10.07 4.67 -3.82
N TYR A 92 9.26 4.97 -4.83
CA TYR A 92 8.36 6.12 -4.83
C TYR A 92 7.30 6.02 -3.74
N GLY A 93 6.57 4.90 -3.66
CA GLY A 93 5.55 4.69 -2.63
C GLY A 93 6.13 4.85 -1.21
N LYS A 94 7.31 4.27 -0.94
CA LYS A 94 8.01 4.44 0.33
C LYS A 94 8.36 5.91 0.62
N TYR A 95 8.88 6.63 -0.36
CA TYR A 95 9.26 8.03 -0.19
C TYR A 95 8.02 8.91 0.04
N PHE A 96 7.00 8.75 -0.82
CA PHE A 96 5.69 9.37 -0.69
C PHE A 96 5.09 9.16 0.70
N ASP A 97 5.05 7.91 1.17
CA ASP A 97 4.45 7.57 2.45
C ASP A 97 5.24 8.14 3.64
N THR A 98 6.56 8.22 3.50
CA THR A 98 7.42 8.79 4.54
C THR A 98 7.22 10.29 4.66
N ILE A 99 7.18 11.01 3.53
CA ILE A 99 6.94 12.45 3.53
C ILE A 99 5.51 12.77 4.00
N ALA A 100 4.51 12.01 3.57
CA ALA A 100 3.13 12.18 4.01
C ALA A 100 2.99 11.94 5.52
N HIS A 101 3.62 10.90 6.06
CA HIS A 101 3.60 10.61 7.49
C HIS A 101 4.30 11.70 8.31
N LEU A 102 5.50 12.16 7.91
CA LEU A 102 6.22 13.23 8.62
C LEU A 102 5.43 14.54 8.68
N ASN A 103 4.64 14.84 7.66
CA ASN A 103 3.88 16.08 7.56
C ASN A 103 2.44 15.96 8.07
N MET A 104 1.97 14.80 8.53
CA MET A 104 0.54 14.55 8.80
C MET A 104 -0.06 15.40 9.93
N ALA A 105 0.77 16.06 10.74
CA ALA A 105 0.34 17.01 11.77
C ALA A 105 0.07 18.42 11.23
N ILE A 106 0.65 18.78 10.08
CA ILE A 106 0.61 20.14 9.52
C ILE A 106 0.00 20.19 8.11
N LYS A 107 -0.08 19.05 7.42
CA LYS A 107 -0.66 18.92 6.08
C LYS A 107 -1.65 17.74 6.04
N PRO A 108 -2.75 17.86 5.27
CA PRO A 108 -3.63 16.73 5.02
C PRO A 108 -2.86 15.57 4.38
N VAL A 109 -3.06 14.35 4.87
CA VAL A 109 -2.50 13.15 4.24
C VAL A 109 -3.16 12.96 2.87
N PRO A 110 -2.39 12.84 1.78
CA PRO A 110 -2.94 12.52 0.47
C PRO A 110 -3.66 11.18 0.52
N VAL A 111 -4.89 11.12 0.01
CA VAL A 111 -5.68 9.88 0.02
C VAL A 111 -5.33 9.08 -1.23
N ILE A 112 -5.24 7.75 -1.10
CA ILE A 112 -5.12 6.89 -2.28
C ILE A 112 -6.38 7.07 -3.14
N GLY A 113 -6.19 7.36 -4.42
CA GLY A 113 -7.30 7.65 -5.32
C GLY A 113 -8.24 6.46 -5.47
N SER A 114 -9.51 6.73 -5.77
CA SER A 114 -10.49 5.69 -6.08
C SER A 114 -10.17 4.96 -7.39
N ASP A 115 -9.32 5.55 -8.23
CA ASP A 115 -8.75 5.00 -9.46
C ASP A 115 -7.65 3.94 -9.22
N ALA A 116 -7.09 3.86 -8.01
CA ALA A 116 -6.10 2.86 -7.65
C ALA A 116 -6.67 1.44 -7.80
N SER A 117 -6.00 0.63 -8.63
CA SER A 117 -6.39 -0.75 -8.86
C SER A 117 -6.24 -1.58 -7.57
N TRP A 118 -6.92 -2.72 -7.53
CA TRP A 118 -6.76 -3.66 -6.42
C TRP A 118 -5.30 -4.10 -6.25
N MET A 119 -4.61 -4.37 -7.35
CA MET A 119 -3.20 -4.78 -7.31
C MET A 119 -2.28 -3.65 -6.84
N GLU A 120 -2.55 -2.39 -7.18
CA GLU A 120 -1.81 -1.28 -6.58
C GLU A 120 -2.02 -1.23 -5.06
N LYS A 121 -3.26 -1.35 -4.58
CA LYS A 121 -3.59 -1.36 -3.13
C LYS A 121 -2.87 -2.50 -2.40
N VAL A 122 -2.81 -3.69 -2.99
CA VAL A 122 -2.02 -4.81 -2.47
C VAL A 122 -0.54 -4.44 -2.33
N VAL A 123 0.06 -3.84 -3.35
CA VAL A 123 1.46 -3.41 -3.30
C VAL A 123 1.68 -2.34 -2.22
N ARG A 124 0.72 -1.44 -2.02
CA ARG A 124 0.76 -0.46 -0.93
C ARG A 124 0.68 -1.11 0.44
N ILE A 125 -0.16 -2.13 0.63
CA ILE A 125 -0.20 -2.92 1.88
C ILE A 125 1.18 -3.53 2.17
N LEU A 126 1.82 -4.13 1.16
CA LEU A 126 3.15 -4.72 1.31
C LEU A 126 4.18 -3.66 1.70
N SER A 127 4.17 -2.50 1.04
CA SER A 127 5.04 -1.36 1.37
C SER A 127 4.83 -0.87 2.80
N TRP A 128 3.57 -0.71 3.23
CA TRP A 128 3.23 -0.24 4.57
C TRP A 128 3.66 -1.23 5.65
N LYS A 129 3.47 -2.54 5.43
CA LYS A 129 3.98 -3.56 6.35
C LYS A 129 5.50 -3.56 6.39
N HIS A 130 6.15 -3.56 5.23
CA HIS A 130 7.61 -3.62 5.14
C HIS A 130 8.30 -2.40 5.77
N THR A 131 7.65 -1.24 5.73
CA THR A 131 8.15 0.01 6.31
C THR A 131 7.54 0.36 7.67
N ASP A 132 6.85 -0.60 8.29
CA ASP A 132 6.14 -0.51 9.58
C ASP A 132 5.33 0.79 9.74
N LYS A 133 4.47 1.10 8.75
CA LYS A 133 3.59 2.25 8.88
C LYS A 133 2.60 2.07 10.04
N PRO A 134 2.32 3.14 10.81
CA PRO A 134 1.35 3.09 11.88
C PRO A 134 -0.07 3.01 11.33
N GLU A 135 -0.97 2.38 12.07
CA GLU A 135 -2.38 2.22 11.66
C GLU A 135 -3.07 3.57 11.42
N GLU A 136 -2.81 4.56 12.27
CA GLU A 136 -3.36 5.92 12.11
C GLU A 136 -3.01 6.52 10.74
N TYR A 137 -1.76 6.36 10.30
CA TYR A 137 -1.34 6.81 8.98
C TYR A 137 -2.10 6.06 7.88
N VAL A 138 -2.15 4.72 7.96
CA VAL A 138 -2.84 3.89 6.96
C VAL A 138 -4.33 4.23 6.88
N MET A 139 -5.00 4.49 8.00
CA MET A 139 -6.39 4.93 8.03
C MET A 139 -6.59 6.28 7.31
N LYS A 140 -5.70 7.25 7.53
CA LYS A 140 -5.78 8.58 6.88
C LYS A 140 -5.50 8.53 5.39
N ILE A 141 -4.51 7.76 4.94
CA ILE A 141 -4.26 7.58 3.49
C ILE A 141 -5.37 6.79 2.80
N LEU A 142 -6.11 5.97 3.54
CA LEU A 142 -7.35 5.32 3.07
C LEU A 142 -8.58 6.23 3.21
N GLY A 143 -8.41 7.46 3.70
CA GLY A 143 -9.44 8.48 3.75
C GLY A 143 -10.53 8.22 4.80
N PHE A 144 -10.25 7.51 5.89
CA PHE A 144 -11.27 7.19 6.90
C PHE A 144 -11.81 8.43 7.62
N ASP A 145 -11.00 9.49 7.71
CA ASP A 145 -11.36 10.81 8.23
C ASP A 145 -12.11 11.68 7.22
N LYS A 146 -12.07 11.34 5.92
CA LYS A 146 -12.53 12.21 4.82
C LYS A 146 -13.73 11.65 4.07
N PHE A 147 -13.75 10.36 3.80
CA PHE A 147 -14.73 9.72 2.95
C PHE A 147 -15.99 9.32 3.71
N SER A 148 -17.11 9.32 2.98
CA SER A 148 -18.36 8.73 3.45
C SER A 148 -18.24 7.21 3.53
N LEU A 149 -19.15 6.57 4.26
CA LEU A 149 -19.21 5.11 4.33
C LEU A 149 -19.37 4.49 2.94
N GLU A 150 -20.24 5.06 2.11
CA GLU A 150 -20.51 4.59 0.74
C GLU A 150 -19.24 4.63 -0.11
N THR A 151 -18.46 5.70 0.05
CA THR A 151 -17.18 5.86 -0.66
C THR A 151 -16.16 4.84 -0.16
N LEU A 152 -16.01 4.67 1.16
CA LEU A 152 -15.10 3.66 1.71
C LEU A 152 -15.43 2.24 1.25
N GLN A 153 -16.71 1.93 1.07
CA GLN A 153 -17.19 0.65 0.55
C GLN A 153 -16.93 0.52 -0.95
N ALA A 154 -17.32 1.51 -1.76
CA ALA A 154 -17.11 1.49 -3.22
C ALA A 154 -15.62 1.33 -3.59
N ASN A 155 -14.75 1.97 -2.82
CA ASN A 155 -13.31 1.99 -3.09
C ASN A 155 -12.57 0.77 -2.50
N LYS A 156 -13.26 -0.09 -1.73
CA LYS A 156 -12.66 -1.20 -0.96
C LYS A 156 -11.58 -0.76 0.03
N HIS A 157 -11.66 0.47 0.55
CA HIS A 157 -10.67 1.00 1.50
C HIS A 157 -10.76 0.30 2.87
N GLY A 158 -11.97 -0.08 3.28
CA GLY A 158 -12.16 -0.93 4.47
C GLY A 158 -11.46 -2.29 4.33
N GLU A 159 -11.64 -2.96 3.18
CA GLU A 159 -11.00 -4.25 2.88
C GLU A 159 -9.47 -4.13 2.84
N THR A 160 -8.97 -3.05 2.23
CA THR A 160 -7.53 -2.73 2.17
C THR A 160 -6.95 -2.59 3.59
N PHE A 161 -7.63 -1.88 4.47
CA PHE A 161 -7.22 -1.74 5.87
C PHE A 161 -7.25 -3.07 6.62
N LEU A 162 -8.28 -3.90 6.41
CA LEU A 162 -8.38 -5.21 7.06
C LEU A 162 -7.19 -6.10 6.69
N LEU A 163 -6.81 -6.19 5.42
CA LEU A 163 -5.66 -6.97 4.98
C LEU A 163 -4.35 -6.43 5.58
N PHE A 164 -4.16 -5.11 5.57
CA PHE A 164 -3.03 -4.48 6.25
C PHE A 164 -2.99 -4.82 7.74
N TRP A 165 -4.12 -4.72 8.43
CA TRP A 165 -4.23 -4.97 9.87
C TRP A 165 -3.90 -6.43 10.21
N LEU A 166 -4.42 -7.40 9.44
CA LEU A 166 -4.09 -8.81 9.59
C LEU A 166 -2.59 -9.07 9.39
N LEU A 167 -2.02 -8.53 8.31
CA LEU A 167 -0.61 -8.71 7.98
C LEU A 167 0.32 -8.01 8.98
N LYS A 168 -0.07 -6.84 9.51
CA LYS A 168 0.68 -6.12 10.54
C LYS A 168 0.78 -6.94 11.82
N ASN A 169 -0.33 -7.55 12.24
CA ASN A 169 -0.47 -8.26 13.50
C ASN A 169 -0.19 -9.78 13.41
N GLU A 170 0.19 -10.28 12.23
CA GLU A 170 0.70 -11.63 12.09
C GLU A 170 2.08 -11.74 12.78
N ARG A 171 2.27 -12.78 13.61
CA ARG A 171 3.53 -13.06 14.31
C ARG A 171 4.55 -13.66 13.35
N VAL A 172 5.00 -12.89 12.37
CA VAL A 172 6.06 -13.31 11.47
C VAL A 172 7.13 -12.23 11.42
N ASP A 173 8.32 -12.58 11.91
CA ASP A 173 9.48 -11.71 11.88
C ASP A 173 9.96 -11.52 10.44
N ARG A 174 10.28 -10.27 10.09
CA ARG A 174 10.94 -9.81 8.85
C ARG A 174 10.81 -10.73 7.63
N LEU A 175 9.58 -10.84 7.11
CA LEU A 175 9.35 -11.47 5.81
C LEU A 175 9.88 -10.62 4.66
N TYR A 176 10.44 -11.28 3.65
CA TYR A 176 10.73 -10.66 2.35
C TYR A 176 9.41 -10.34 1.63
N MET A 177 9.44 -9.37 0.72
CA MET A 177 8.22 -8.90 0.02
C MET A 177 7.42 -10.02 -0.67
N LYS A 178 8.10 -11.05 -1.19
CA LYS A 178 7.45 -12.20 -1.86
C LYS A 178 6.68 -13.08 -0.86
N GLU A 179 7.22 -13.29 0.33
CA GLU A 179 6.57 -14.06 1.39
C GLU A 179 5.36 -13.29 1.95
N LEU A 180 5.48 -11.96 2.09
CA LEU A 180 4.33 -11.10 2.43
C LEU A 180 3.23 -11.19 1.37
N LEU A 181 3.60 -11.26 0.09
CA LEU A 181 2.63 -11.43 -1.00
C LEU A 181 1.92 -12.78 -0.90
N GLU A 182 2.65 -13.87 -0.64
CA GLU A 182 2.07 -15.20 -0.44
C GLU A 182 1.07 -15.21 0.72
N LYS A 183 1.38 -14.51 1.81
CA LYS A 183 0.45 -14.33 2.93
C LYS A 183 -0.83 -13.59 2.56
N LEU A 184 -0.73 -12.54 1.76
CA LEU A 184 -1.93 -11.85 1.27
C LEU A 184 -2.77 -12.75 0.33
N VAL A 185 -2.12 -13.57 -0.50
CA VAL A 185 -2.81 -14.58 -1.33
C VAL A 185 -3.55 -15.60 -0.46
N GLU A 186 -2.94 -16.04 0.65
CA GLU A 186 -3.60 -16.92 1.63
C GLU A 186 -4.83 -16.25 2.25
N PHE A 187 -4.70 -14.99 2.70
CA PHE A 187 -5.80 -14.24 3.31
C PHE A 187 -6.98 -14.02 2.37
N GLU A 188 -6.74 -13.72 1.09
CA GLU A 188 -7.82 -13.53 0.11
C GLU A 188 -8.60 -14.83 -0.16
N LYS A 189 -7.96 -16.00 0.01
CA LYS A 189 -8.58 -17.31 -0.20
C LYS A 189 -9.36 -17.83 1.01
N LEU A 190 -9.26 -17.18 2.17
CA LEU A 190 -9.95 -17.64 3.37
C LEU A 190 -11.46 -17.48 3.25
N SER A 191 -12.20 -18.52 3.64
CA SER A 191 -13.64 -18.42 3.84
C SER A 191 -13.98 -17.44 4.97
N PRO A 192 -15.22 -16.90 5.03
CA PRO A 192 -15.64 -16.04 6.15
C PRO A 192 -15.45 -16.67 7.54
N ALA A 193 -15.64 -18.00 7.63
CA ALA A 193 -15.45 -18.75 8.87
C ALA A 193 -13.97 -18.80 9.28
N GLU A 194 -13.07 -19.07 8.34
CA GLU A 194 -11.62 -19.08 8.60
C GLU A 194 -11.09 -17.68 8.90
N MET A 195 -11.58 -16.67 8.20
CA MET A 195 -11.27 -15.26 8.47
C MET A 195 -11.69 -14.87 9.89
N THR A 196 -12.83 -15.38 10.36
CA THR A 196 -13.28 -15.18 11.74
C THR A 196 -12.39 -15.90 12.75
N LYS A 197 -12.02 -17.16 12.49
CA LYS A 197 -11.05 -17.88 13.33
C LYS A 197 -9.73 -17.13 13.44
N LEU A 198 -9.25 -16.56 12.33
CA LEU A 198 -8.01 -15.77 12.30
C LEU A 198 -8.12 -14.53 13.19
N LYS A 199 -9.19 -13.75 13.06
CA LYS A 199 -9.48 -12.55 13.89
C LYS A 199 -9.66 -12.86 15.37
N ASN A 200 -10.00 -14.11 15.71
CA ASN A 200 -10.35 -14.52 17.06
C ASN A 200 -9.17 -15.03 17.89
N LYS A 201 -8.00 -15.19 17.27
CA LYS A 201 -6.77 -15.57 17.97
C LYS A 201 -6.49 -14.58 19.09
N ASP A 202 -6.22 -15.09 20.30
CA ASP A 202 -5.96 -14.28 21.49
C ASP A 202 -4.86 -13.22 21.27
N SER A 203 -3.89 -13.53 20.40
CA SER A 203 -2.83 -12.60 20.00
C SER A 203 -3.32 -11.32 19.31
N LEU A 204 -4.57 -11.26 18.86
CA LEU A 204 -5.16 -10.12 18.17
C LEU A 204 -6.13 -9.31 19.04
N GLU A 205 -6.49 -9.77 20.24
CA GLU A 205 -7.45 -9.05 21.10
C GLU A 205 -6.95 -7.63 21.45
N THR A 206 -5.73 -7.53 21.95
CA THR A 206 -5.11 -6.24 22.28
C THR A 206 -4.99 -5.35 21.05
N ALA A 207 -4.67 -5.93 19.89
CA ALA A 207 -4.60 -5.19 18.63
C ALA A 207 -5.98 -4.63 18.24
N GLN A 208 -7.05 -5.40 18.39
CA GLN A 208 -8.41 -4.94 18.10
C GLN A 208 -8.82 -3.74 18.96
N GLU A 209 -8.57 -3.78 20.27
CA GLU A 209 -8.94 -2.68 21.16
C GLU A 209 -8.11 -1.41 20.89
N ASN A 210 -6.81 -1.57 20.59
CA ASN A 210 -5.96 -0.46 20.17
C ASN A 210 -6.50 0.18 18.88
N THR A 211 -6.81 -0.62 17.86
CA THR A 211 -7.35 -0.13 16.59
C THR A 211 -8.71 0.53 16.77
N LYS A 212 -9.60 -0.02 17.62
CA LYS A 212 -10.90 0.61 17.94
C LYS A 212 -10.71 1.98 18.59
N THR A 213 -9.73 2.12 19.48
CA THR A 213 -9.39 3.38 20.13
C THR A 213 -8.90 4.41 19.10
N LEU A 214 -8.03 3.99 18.18
CA LEU A 214 -7.57 4.83 17.07
C LEU A 214 -8.73 5.27 16.17
N LEU A 215 -9.64 4.37 15.81
CA LEU A 215 -10.82 4.70 15.01
C LEU A 215 -11.73 5.72 15.70
N LYS A 216 -11.96 5.59 17.01
CA LYS A 216 -12.74 6.58 17.76
C LYS A 216 -12.09 7.94 17.72
N LYS A 217 -10.79 8.03 18.02
CA LYS A 217 -10.02 9.27 17.98
C LYS A 217 -10.05 9.90 16.57
N LEU A 218 -9.81 9.10 15.54
CA LEU A 218 -9.79 9.56 14.15
C LEU A 218 -11.14 10.14 13.71
N LEU A 219 -12.24 9.57 14.20
CA LEU A 219 -13.60 9.96 13.83
C LEU A 219 -14.23 10.95 14.81
N GLY A 220 -13.49 11.46 15.80
CA GLY A 220 -14.00 12.42 16.79
C GLY A 220 -14.99 11.83 17.80
N LEU A 221 -14.93 10.52 18.05
CA LEU A 221 -15.88 9.80 18.91
C LEU A 221 -15.31 9.41 20.28
N ASN A 222 -14.06 9.78 20.59
CA ASN A 222 -13.35 9.32 21.79
C ASN A 222 -13.91 9.91 23.10
N ASP A 223 -14.43 11.13 23.04
CA ASP A 223 -14.91 11.86 24.23
C ASP A 223 -16.44 11.80 24.39
N LEU A 224 -17.13 11.09 23.50
CA LEU A 224 -18.58 10.95 23.49
C LEU A 224 -19.03 9.77 24.36
N SER A 225 -20.14 9.95 25.08
CA SER A 225 -20.88 8.85 25.68
C SER A 225 -21.41 7.88 24.61
N LYS A 226 -21.86 6.68 25.01
CA LYS A 226 -22.38 5.70 24.05
C LYS A 226 -23.61 6.24 23.32
N GLU A 227 -24.45 6.99 24.02
CA GLU A 227 -25.67 7.58 23.53
C GLU A 227 -25.37 8.69 22.51
N GLU A 228 -24.43 9.58 22.84
CA GLU A 228 -23.97 10.64 21.92
C GLU A 228 -23.26 10.06 20.70
N MET A 229 -22.44 9.03 20.88
CA MET A 229 -21.78 8.33 19.78
C MET A 229 -22.79 7.83 18.76
N VAL A 230 -23.91 7.21 19.18
CA VAL A 230 -24.91 6.64 18.26
C VAL A 230 -25.58 7.69 17.38
N LEU A 231 -25.69 8.94 17.87
CA LEU A 231 -26.28 10.06 17.15
C LEU A 231 -25.27 10.78 16.23
N HIS A 232 -23.97 10.50 16.36
CA HIS A 232 -22.92 11.13 15.58
C HIS A 232 -22.90 10.61 14.13
N ASP A 233 -22.73 11.49 13.14
CA ASP A 233 -22.74 11.16 11.71
C ASP A 233 -21.69 10.09 11.33
N LYS A 234 -20.50 10.16 11.92
CA LYS A 234 -19.40 9.18 11.76
C LYS A 234 -19.61 7.85 12.48
N TYR A 235 -20.68 7.66 13.25
CA TYR A 235 -20.90 6.42 13.99
C TYR A 235 -21.05 5.20 13.08
N HIS A 236 -21.77 5.35 11.97
CA HIS A 236 -21.93 4.25 11.00
C HIS A 236 -20.59 3.87 10.36
N THR A 237 -19.72 4.84 10.08
CA THR A 237 -18.35 4.59 9.62
C THR A 237 -17.54 3.86 10.69
N TYR A 238 -17.61 4.30 11.95
CA TYR A 238 -16.95 3.61 13.07
C TYR A 238 -17.42 2.16 13.20
N LYS A 239 -18.74 1.92 13.17
CA LYS A 239 -19.33 0.59 13.30
C LYS A 239 -18.91 -0.33 12.16
N TYR A 240 -18.88 0.19 10.93
CA TYR A 240 -18.38 -0.53 9.77
C TYR A 240 -16.91 -0.92 9.95
N LEU A 241 -16.03 0.05 10.20
CA LEU A 241 -14.58 -0.18 10.28
C LEU A 241 -14.18 -1.04 11.48
N SER A 242 -14.75 -0.78 12.66
CA SER A 242 -14.52 -1.61 13.85
C SER A 242 -15.11 -3.02 13.69
N GLY A 243 -16.20 -3.14 12.94
CA GLY A 243 -16.81 -4.43 12.58
C GLY A 243 -15.90 -5.29 11.70
N LEU A 244 -15.12 -4.68 10.81
CA LEU A 244 -14.18 -5.41 9.95
C LEU A 244 -13.14 -6.21 10.76
N ILE A 245 -12.68 -5.67 11.89
CA ILE A 245 -11.64 -6.28 12.73
C ILE A 245 -12.20 -7.03 13.95
N LYS A 246 -13.52 -6.98 14.21
CA LYS A 246 -14.12 -7.52 15.46
C LYS A 246 -14.14 -9.05 15.51
N ARG A 247 -14.00 -9.56 16.74
CA ARG A 247 -13.96 -10.97 17.16
C ARG A 247 -15.21 -11.85 16.91
N GLN A 248 -16.30 -11.32 16.37
CA GLN A 248 -17.49 -12.04 15.86
C GLN A 248 -18.68 -11.08 15.76
N THR A 249 -19.23 -10.96 14.56
CA THR A 249 -20.65 -11.17 14.23
C THR A 249 -20.77 -11.17 12.70
N ILE A 250 -20.39 -12.30 12.11
CA ILE A 250 -21.07 -12.83 10.92
C ILE A 250 -22.50 -13.06 11.42
N ASP A 251 -23.50 -12.27 11.03
CA ASP A 251 -24.53 -12.81 10.13
C ASP A 251 -25.32 -11.74 9.38
N LYS A 252 -25.05 -10.43 9.56
CA LYS A 252 -25.85 -9.40 8.85
C LYS A 252 -25.07 -8.51 7.88
N HIS A 253 -23.76 -8.29 8.10
CA HIS A 253 -22.96 -7.41 7.22
C HIS A 253 -22.15 -8.18 6.17
N ILE A 254 -21.87 -9.47 6.41
CA ILE A 254 -21.10 -10.29 5.47
C ILE A 254 -21.96 -10.82 4.32
N SER A 255 -23.26 -11.09 4.50
CA SER A 255 -24.13 -11.42 3.36
C SER A 255 -24.20 -10.31 2.32
N ILE A 256 -24.21 -9.04 2.75
CA ILE A 256 -24.24 -7.88 1.84
C ILE A 256 -22.89 -7.68 1.14
N LEU A 257 -21.77 -7.99 1.82
CA LEU A 257 -20.44 -7.89 1.22
C LEU A 257 -20.20 -9.03 0.21
N MET A 258 -20.66 -10.25 0.53
CA MET A 258 -20.44 -11.45 -0.30
C MET A 258 -21.34 -11.50 -1.54
N GLU A 259 -22.58 -10.98 -1.48
CA GLU A 259 -23.44 -10.79 -2.67
C GLU A 259 -22.86 -9.80 -3.69
N ARG A 260 -21.90 -8.95 -3.29
CA ARG A 260 -21.25 -7.95 -4.15
C ARG A 260 -19.91 -8.39 -4.71
N LEU A 261 -19.35 -9.50 -4.21
CA LEU A 261 -18.06 -10.04 -4.63
C LEU A 261 -18.17 -11.22 -5.61
N THR A 262 -19.40 -11.70 -5.89
CA THR A 262 -19.62 -12.65 -6.97
C THR A 262 -19.67 -11.88 -8.31
N PRO A 263 -18.84 -12.21 -9.30
CA PRO A 263 -19.04 -11.72 -10.66
C PRO A 263 -20.44 -12.15 -11.10
N ARG A 264 -21.29 -11.19 -11.47
CA ARG A 264 -22.50 -11.49 -12.22
C ARG A 264 -22.04 -11.88 -13.62
N TYR A 265 -21.97 -13.19 -13.88
CA TYR A 265 -21.88 -13.74 -15.23
C TYR A 265 -23.20 -13.50 -15.96
#